data_AF-A0A965NXT4-F1
#
_entry.id   AF-A0A965NXT4-F1
#
_cell.length_a   1.000
_cell.length_b   1.000
_cell.length_c   1.000
_cell.angle_alpha   90.00
_cell.angle_beta   90.00
_cell.angle_gamma   90.00
#
_symmetry.space_group_name_H-M   'P 1'
#
loop_
_entity.id
_entity.type
_entity.pdbx_description
1 polymer ?
#
loop_
_entity_poly.entity_id
_entity_poly.type
_entity_poly.pdbx_seq_one_letter_code
_entity_poly.pdbx_strand_id
1 'polypeptide(L)' 'MKKILFATLNLLLVSMTLLAQKKPNVIYIYADDLGYGELGVYGQQKIKTPFLDAMAKEGIRFTN' A
#
# COMPACT_ATOMS: atom_id res chain seq x y z
N MET A 1 18.24 -31.02 23.02
CA MET A 1 19.30 -30.02 22.71
C MET A 1 19.24 -29.51 21.28
N LYS A 2 19.38 -30.35 20.24
CA LYS A 2 19.36 -29.90 18.82
C LYS A 2 18.07 -29.15 18.43
N LYS A 3 16.89 -29.62 18.86
CA LYS A 3 15.61 -28.94 18.57
C LYS A 3 15.51 -27.53 19.18
N ILE A 4 16.04 -27.36 20.39
CA ILE A 4 16.09 -26.06 21.07
C ILE A 4 17.04 -25.12 20.33
N LEU A 5 18.22 -25.64 19.91
CA LEU A 5 19.19 -24.90 19.11
C LEU A 5 18.63 -24.45 17.75
N PHE A 6 17.85 -25.31 17.08
CA PHE A 6 17.17 -24.93 15.84
C PHE A 6 16.08 -23.88 16.05
N ALA A 7 15.31 -23.98 17.14
CA ALA A 7 14.27 -23.01 17.46
C ALA A 7 14.87 -21.63 17.78
N THR A 8 15.96 -21.57 18.56
CA THR A 8 16.64 -20.31 18.87
C THR A 8 17.29 -19.69 17.64
N LEU A 9 17.88 -20.50 16.75
CA LEU A 9 18.45 -20.01 15.50
C LEU A 9 17.39 -19.41 14.57
N ASN A 10 16.24 -20.07 14.43
CA ASN A 10 15.11 -19.55 13.64
C ASN A 10 14.56 -18.24 14.23
N LEU A 11 14.47 -18.15 15.57
CA LEU A 11 14.01 -16.93 16.23
C LEU A 11 14.98 -15.75 16.00
N LEU A 12 16.29 -16.00 16.00
CA LEU A 12 17.32 -15.00 15.70
C LEU A 12 17.31 -14.55 14.23
N LEU A 13 16.99 -15.44 13.30
CA LEU A 13 16.87 -15.09 11.87
C LEU A 13 15.64 -14.21 11.62
N VAL A 14 14.51 -14.50 12.27
CA VAL A 14 13.28 -13.70 12.14
C VAL A 14 13.48 -12.27 12.69
N SER A 15 14.21 -12.10 13.79
CA SER A 15 14.43 -10.75 14.37
C SER A 15 15.25 -9.82 13.47
N MET A 16 16.16 -10.35 12.64
CA MET A 16 16.91 -9.53 11.67
C MET A 16 16.03 -9.04 10.50
N THR A 17 14.95 -9.77 10.17
CA THR A 17 14.03 -9.39 9.08
C THR A 17 12.99 -8.34 9.48
N LEU A 18 12.89 -8.01 10.76
CA LEU A 18 11.93 -7.02 11.31
C LEU A 18 12.39 -5.57 11.18
N LEU A 19 13.53 -5.31 10.56
CA LEU A 19 14.04 -3.94 10.33
C LEU A 19 13.30 -3.28 9.17
N ALA A 20 12.19 -2.58 9.49
CA ALA A 20 11.51 -1.70 8.55
C ALA A 20 12.24 -0.34 8.40
N GLN A 21 12.04 0.34 7.27
CA GLN A 21 12.55 1.70 7.08
C GLN A 21 11.94 2.63 8.14
N LYS A 22 12.78 3.43 8.82
CA LYS A 22 12.33 4.32 9.92
C LYS A 22 11.30 5.38 9.49
N LYS A 23 11.23 5.69 8.20
CA LYS A 23 10.30 6.65 7.62
C LYS A 23 9.67 6.04 6.38
N PRO A 24 8.39 6.29 6.08
CA PRO A 24 7.79 5.83 4.84
C PRO A 24 8.43 6.55 3.64
N ASN A 25 8.38 5.90 2.47
CA ASN A 25 8.58 6.59 1.21
C ASN A 25 7.28 7.31 0.84
N VAL A 26 7.39 8.56 0.37
CA VAL A 26 6.22 9.36 -0.03
C VAL A 26 6.30 9.59 -1.53
N ILE A 27 5.27 9.15 -2.25
CA ILE A 27 5.10 9.43 -3.68
C ILE A 27 3.91 10.39 -3.79
N TYR A 28 4.14 11.57 -4.35
CA TYR A 28 3.10 12.55 -4.61
C TYR A 28 2.79 12.59 -6.11
N ILE A 29 1.57 12.21 -6.47
CA ILE A 29 1.10 12.20 -7.85
C ILE A 29 0.09 13.33 -7.99
N TYR A 30 0.33 14.23 -8.95
CA TYR A 30 -0.54 15.35 -9.27
C TYR A 30 -0.95 15.26 -10.73
N ALA A 31 -2.24 15.46 -11.00
CA ALA A 31 -2.79 15.49 -12.34
C ALA A 31 -3.36 16.89 -12.60
N ASP A 32 -3.04 17.43 -13.76
CA ASP A 32 -3.56 18.72 -14.22
C ASP A 32 -4.97 18.54 -14.80
N ASP A 33 -5.86 19.47 -14.50
CA ASP A 33 -7.27 19.52 -14.98
C ASP A 33 -8.11 18.24 -14.81
N LEU A 34 -7.74 17.33 -13.90
CA LEU A 34 -8.51 16.12 -13.61
C LEU A 34 -9.79 16.45 -12.81
N GLY A 35 -10.94 16.25 -13.44
CA GLY A 35 -12.25 16.49 -12.82
C GLY A 35 -12.63 15.40 -11.82
N TYR A 36 -13.32 15.79 -10.74
CA TYR A 36 -13.81 14.84 -9.71
C TYR A 36 -14.68 13.73 -10.32
N GLY A 37 -15.53 14.07 -11.29
CA GLY A 37 -16.43 13.12 -11.96
C GLY A 37 -15.76 12.23 -13.00
N GLU A 38 -14.44 12.29 -13.19
CA GLU A 38 -13.73 11.55 -14.26
C GLU A 38 -13.15 10.22 -13.80
N LEU A 39 -13.02 9.99 -12.48
CA LEU A 39 -12.53 8.71 -11.95
C LEU A 39 -13.67 7.74 -11.69
N GLY A 40 -13.47 6.47 -12.06
CA GLY A 40 -14.45 5.39 -11.86
C GLY A 40 -14.89 5.26 -10.41
N VAL A 41 -13.95 5.45 -9.48
CA VAL A 41 -14.23 5.50 -8.05
C VAL A 41 -15.23 6.57 -7.63
N TYR A 42 -15.44 7.64 -8.41
CA TYR A 42 -16.46 8.66 -8.16
C TYR A 42 -17.77 8.43 -8.93
N GLY A 43 -17.92 7.26 -9.58
CA GLY A 43 -19.20 6.76 -10.10
C GLY A 43 -19.40 6.87 -11.61
N GLN A 44 -18.46 7.46 -12.35
CA GLN A 44 -18.52 7.45 -13.82
C GLN A 44 -18.18 6.06 -14.39
N GLN A 45 -18.67 5.74 -15.58
CA GLN A 45 -18.57 4.40 -16.17
C GLN A 45 -17.85 4.34 -17.54
N LYS A 46 -17.46 5.49 -18.11
CA LYS A 46 -16.92 5.60 -19.47
C LYS A 46 -15.39 5.44 -19.49
N ILE A 47 -14.71 6.16 -18.62
CA ILE A 47 -13.25 6.16 -18.50
C ILE A 47 -12.85 5.03 -17.54
N LYS A 48 -11.95 4.15 -17.94
CA LYS A 48 -11.52 3.06 -17.04
C LYS A 48 -10.30 3.51 -16.25
N THR A 49 -10.43 3.61 -14.93
CA THR A 49 -9.34 4.01 -14.03
C THR A 49 -8.98 2.92 -13.01
N PRO A 50 -8.77 1.66 -13.44
CA PRO A 50 -8.75 0.50 -12.54
C PRO A 50 -7.68 0.58 -11.44
N PHE A 51 -6.54 1.22 -11.73
CA PHE A 51 -5.47 1.39 -10.74
C PHE A 51 -5.81 2.45 -9.68
N LEU A 52 -6.44 3.56 -10.08
CA LEU A 52 -6.90 4.58 -9.14
C LEU A 52 -8.06 4.05 -8.30
N ASP A 53 -8.95 3.24 -8.91
CA ASP A 53 -10.06 2.59 -8.23
C ASP A 53 -9.57 1.57 -7.19
N ALA A 54 -8.55 0.78 -7.52
CA ALA A 54 -7.90 -0.14 -6.58
C ALA A 54 -7.21 0.61 -5.44
N MET A 55 -6.45 1.67 -5.72
CA MET A 55 -5.80 2.49 -4.69
C MET A 55 -6.82 3.12 -3.73
N ALA A 56 -7.96 3.58 -4.23
CA ALA A 56 -9.01 4.13 -3.38
C ALA A 56 -9.74 3.06 -2.55
N LYS A 57 -9.76 1.80 -2.99
CA LYS A 57 -10.29 0.66 -2.23
C LYS A 57 -9.32 0.20 -1.13
N GLU A 58 -8.02 0.24 -1.39
CA GLU A 58 -6.96 -0.17 -0.46
C GLU A 58 -6.56 0.95 0.52
N GLY A 59 -6.88 2.20 0.17
CA GLY A 59 -6.50 3.38 0.92
C GLY A 59 -7.69 4.19 1.45
N ILE A 60 -7.45 5.49 1.61
CA ILE A 60 -8.46 6.46 2.02
C ILE A 60 -8.82 7.32 0.82
N ARG A 61 -10.12 7.39 0.54
CA ARG A 61 -10.69 8.28 -0.47
C ARG A 61 -11.33 9.49 0.21
N PHE A 62 -10.87 10.67 -0.15
CA PHE A 62 -11.52 11.92 0.26
C PHE A 62 -12.69 12.21 -0.66
N THR A 63 -13.84 12.52 -0.06
CA THR A 63 -15.08 12.82 -0.78
C THR A 63 -15.65 14.19 -0.44
N ASN A 64 -15.17 14.85 0.62
CA ASN A 64 -15.34 16.27 0.99
C ASN A 64 -14.34 16.61 2.09
#